data_AF-A0A7S3PQR2-F1
#
_entry.id   AF-A0A7S3PQR2-F1
#
_cell.length_a   1.000
_cell.length_b   1.000
_cell.length_c   1.000
_cell.angle_alpha   90.00
_cell.angle_beta   90.00
_cell.angle_gamma   90.00
#
_symmetry.space_group_name_H-M   'P 1'
#
loop_
_entity.id
_entity.type
_entity.pdbx_description
1 polymer ?
#
loop_
_entity_poly.entity_id
_entity_poly.type
_entity_poly.pdbx_seq_one_letter_code
_entity_poly.pdbx_strand_id
1 'polypeptide(L)'
;MIHVYMLYEIFSFNYYNSSMPMCCFDFTFRFVSIKGPACSIACGPATAYRNYFAPVNTAKGKVRIGQTEDHMIDNLCDFSHLIGNDPKNPFFTVEGGYTMASADGLQRLNKGPLQNPLDEKLLGSIRIGVHTDIQVTSSNWGRVNVADENIIVAQVFCSACAVNYNSGSSVSEWENLSRCVLYSAYESTLLAAILNAYNHKGSHASKRVYLTLLGGGVFGNPDEWILDAIRRACEKLIDYDLDVKIIAYGGVPENIQQLVKNFDAQVFPQ
;
A
#
# COMPACT_ATOMS: atom_id res chain seq x y z
N MET A 1 -2.37 21.92 -6.33
CA MET A 1 -1.16 21.23 -5.82
C MET A 1 -1.47 19.74 -5.84
N ILE A 2 -0.56 18.85 -6.26
CA ILE A 2 -0.86 17.40 -6.39
C ILE A 2 0.17 16.60 -5.62
N HIS A 3 -0.17 16.11 -4.43
CA HIS A 3 0.71 15.24 -3.64
C HIS A 3 0.35 13.76 -3.85
N VAL A 4 1.30 12.85 -3.66
CA VAL A 4 1.08 11.41 -3.71
C VAL A 4 0.99 10.84 -2.30
N TYR A 5 -0.09 10.13 -1.99
CA TYR A 5 -0.28 9.46 -0.70
C TYR A 5 -0.29 7.95 -0.89
N MET A 6 0.63 7.26 -0.24
CA MET A 6 0.55 5.81 -0.07
C MET A 6 -0.51 5.50 0.97
N LEU A 7 -1.50 4.72 0.57
CA LEU A 7 -2.60 4.28 1.39
C LEU A 7 -2.55 2.76 1.53
N TYR A 8 -2.65 2.33 2.78
CA TYR A 8 -2.83 0.93 3.10
C TYR A 8 -4.27 0.51 2.85
N GLU A 9 -4.44 -0.57 2.09
CA GLU A 9 -5.72 -1.25 1.87
C GLU A 9 -5.54 -2.78 1.84
N ILE A 10 -6.60 -3.51 2.13
CA ILE A 10 -6.62 -4.97 2.18
C ILE A 10 -6.67 -5.47 0.72
N PHE A 11 -6.06 -6.60 0.35
CA PHE A 11 -5.89 -7.09 -1.06
C PHE A 11 -7.19 -7.33 -1.83
N SER A 12 -8.33 -7.07 -1.22
CA SER A 12 -9.71 -7.18 -1.69
C SER A 12 -10.59 -6.46 -0.65
N PHE A 13 -11.58 -5.68 -1.07
CA PHE A 13 -12.28 -4.75 -0.18
C PHE A 13 -13.45 -5.36 0.60
N ASN A 14 -13.35 -5.33 1.93
CA ASN A 14 -14.48 -5.60 2.81
C ASN A 14 -15.33 -4.35 3.08
N TYR A 15 -16.64 -4.59 3.06
CA TYR A 15 -17.72 -3.68 3.43
C TYR A 15 -17.45 -3.03 4.80
N TYR A 16 -17.76 -1.74 4.93
CA TYR A 16 -17.60 -0.98 6.19
C TYR A 16 -18.23 -1.72 7.37
N ASN A 17 -17.41 -2.27 8.27
CA ASN A 17 -17.85 -2.67 9.60
C ASN A 17 -17.42 -1.59 10.61
N SER A 18 -18.39 -0.73 10.92
CA SER A 18 -18.28 0.43 11.80
C SER A 18 -18.26 0.00 13.27
N SER A 19 -17.09 -0.35 13.80
CA SER A 19 -16.97 -0.57 15.25
C SER A 19 -15.53 -0.39 15.75
N MET A 20 -15.00 0.83 15.66
CA MET A 20 -13.92 1.25 16.56
C MET A 20 -14.13 2.70 17.00
N PRO A 21 -14.35 2.95 18.31
CA PRO A 21 -14.39 4.31 18.85
C PRO A 21 -12.95 4.78 19.08
N MET A 22 -12.60 6.04 18.79
CA MET A 22 -11.47 6.70 19.47
C MET A 22 -11.57 8.24 19.40
N CYS A 23 -11.24 8.85 20.53
CA CYS A 23 -11.34 10.27 20.89
C CYS A 23 -10.17 11.15 20.40
N CYS A 24 -10.49 12.44 20.19
CA CYS A 24 -9.73 13.69 20.49
C CYS A 24 -8.29 13.89 19.93
N PHE A 25 -7.73 15.10 19.75
CA PHE A 25 -8.01 16.49 20.11
C PHE A 25 -7.42 17.43 19.01
N ASP A 26 -7.70 18.72 19.12
CA ASP A 26 -7.61 19.77 18.12
C ASP A 26 -6.25 20.54 18.09
N PHE A 27 -6.01 21.23 16.96
CA PHE A 27 -5.12 22.39 16.71
C PHE A 27 -3.60 22.30 16.34
N THR A 28 -3.34 22.94 15.19
CA THR A 28 -2.15 23.68 14.69
C THR A 28 -0.86 22.94 14.30
N PHE A 29 -0.61 22.89 12.97
CA PHE A 29 0.63 22.48 12.30
C PHE A 29 1.25 21.16 12.78
N ARG A 30 0.48 20.08 12.92
CA ARG A 30 0.98 18.81 13.43
C ARG A 30 0.30 17.61 12.76
N PHE A 31 1.14 16.70 12.26
CA PHE A 31 0.88 15.28 12.01
C PHE A 31 -0.60 14.90 11.94
N VAL A 32 -1.18 15.00 10.74
CA VAL A 32 -2.49 14.43 10.47
C VAL A 32 -2.40 12.93 10.76
N SER A 33 -3.33 12.41 11.56
CA SER A 33 -3.53 10.98 11.74
C SER A 33 -3.92 10.38 10.39
N ILE A 34 -2.91 10.00 9.60
CA ILE A 34 -3.10 9.38 8.29
C ILE A 34 -3.33 7.90 8.55
N LYS A 35 -4.60 7.53 8.71
CA LYS A 35 -5.05 6.16 8.56
C LYS A 35 -5.50 5.99 7.11
N GLY A 36 -5.05 4.92 6.44
CA GLY A 36 -5.40 4.64 5.04
C GLY A 36 -6.87 4.93 4.68
N PRO A 37 -7.85 4.43 5.47
CA PRO A 37 -9.26 4.71 5.24
C PRO A 37 -9.66 6.20 5.33
N ALA A 38 -9.09 6.96 6.27
CA ALA A 38 -9.42 8.37 6.44
C ALA A 38 -9.02 9.21 5.22
N CYS A 39 -7.84 8.92 4.67
CA CYS A 39 -7.35 9.58 3.46
C CYS A 39 -8.13 9.15 2.22
N SER A 40 -8.48 7.86 2.09
CA SER A 40 -9.35 7.41 1.00
C SER A 40 -10.67 8.19 1.00
N ILE A 41 -11.37 8.22 2.15
CA ILE A 41 -12.67 8.89 2.31
C ILE A 41 -12.59 10.39 1.99
N ALA A 42 -11.45 11.02 2.26
CA ALA A 42 -11.23 12.44 1.96
C ALA A 42 -11.49 12.78 0.48
N CYS A 43 -11.29 11.82 -0.43
CA CYS A 43 -11.61 11.93 -1.85
C CYS A 43 -12.90 11.15 -2.17
N GLY A 44 -14.05 11.74 -1.84
CA GLY A 44 -15.36 11.08 -1.90
C GLY A 44 -15.69 10.47 -3.27
N PRO A 45 -15.62 11.22 -4.38
CA PRO A 45 -15.89 10.69 -5.72
C PRO A 45 -14.97 9.52 -6.11
N ALA A 46 -13.68 9.63 -5.78
CA ALA A 46 -12.69 8.59 -6.06
C ALA A 46 -12.97 7.31 -5.25
N THR A 47 -13.33 7.46 -3.98
CA THR A 47 -13.77 6.35 -3.13
C THR A 47 -15.04 5.70 -3.67
N ALA A 48 -16.03 6.48 -4.11
CA ALA A 48 -17.25 5.94 -4.71
C ALA A 48 -16.94 5.18 -6.01
N TYR A 49 -16.08 5.74 -6.87
CA TYR A 49 -15.67 5.11 -8.12
C TYR A 49 -15.03 3.74 -7.88
N ARG A 50 -14.03 3.65 -7.00
CA ARG A 50 -13.34 2.40 -6.69
C ARG A 50 -14.27 1.31 -6.15
N ASN A 51 -15.25 1.67 -5.34
CA ASN A 51 -16.16 0.70 -4.75
C ASN A 51 -17.27 0.26 -5.71
N TYR A 52 -17.85 1.18 -6.47
CA TYR A 52 -19.10 0.90 -7.20
C TYR A 52 -18.96 0.93 -8.73
N PHE A 53 -17.89 1.50 -9.27
CA PHE A 53 -17.75 1.77 -10.72
C PHE A 53 -16.47 1.20 -11.34
N ALA A 54 -15.50 0.74 -10.53
CA ALA A 54 -14.29 0.12 -11.04
C ALA A 54 -14.62 -1.16 -11.84
N PRO A 55 -13.96 -1.39 -12.99
CA PRO A 55 -14.07 -2.64 -13.72
C PRO A 55 -13.27 -3.73 -13.02
N VAL A 56 -13.95 -4.80 -12.61
CA VAL A 56 -13.35 -5.92 -11.87
C VAL A 56 -13.47 -7.18 -12.71
N ASN A 57 -12.33 -7.79 -13.04
CA ASN A 57 -12.27 -9.03 -13.81
C ASN A 57 -12.76 -10.21 -12.97
N THR A 58 -13.62 -11.04 -13.54
CA THR A 58 -14.04 -12.31 -12.95
C THR A 58 -13.05 -13.42 -13.32
N ALA A 59 -13.05 -14.51 -12.54
CA ALA A 59 -12.31 -15.73 -12.84
C ALA A 59 -12.60 -16.35 -14.24
N LYS A 60 -13.70 -15.93 -14.89
CA LYS A 60 -14.09 -16.36 -16.25
C LYS A 60 -13.74 -15.35 -17.33
N GLY A 61 -12.91 -14.35 -17.03
CA GLY A 61 -12.48 -13.31 -17.97
C GLY A 61 -13.58 -12.29 -18.34
N LYS A 62 -14.73 -12.31 -17.65
CA LYS A 62 -15.78 -11.29 -17.81
C LYS A 62 -15.52 -10.11 -16.88
N VAL A 63 -15.74 -8.90 -17.35
CA VAL A 63 -15.69 -7.68 -16.52
C VAL A 63 -17.05 -7.47 -15.86
N ARG A 64 -17.07 -7.26 -14.55
CA ARG A 64 -18.22 -6.76 -13.81
C ARG A 64 -17.85 -5.43 -13.16
N ILE A 65 -18.78 -4.48 -13.20
CA ILE A 65 -18.61 -3.17 -12.62
C ILE A 65 -18.89 -3.23 -11.11
N GLY A 66 -18.01 -2.58 -10.34
CA GLY A 66 -18.10 -2.49 -8.89
C GLY A 66 -17.58 -3.73 -8.17
N GLN A 67 -17.21 -3.52 -6.91
CA GLN A 67 -16.73 -4.55 -6.00
C GLN A 67 -17.87 -5.02 -5.09
N THR A 68 -17.92 -6.31 -4.81
CA THR A 68 -18.79 -6.95 -3.81
C THR A 68 -18.00 -7.94 -2.96
N GLU A 69 -18.58 -8.45 -1.89
CA GLU A 69 -17.93 -9.43 -0.99
C GLU A 69 -17.35 -10.65 -1.73
N ASP A 70 -18.00 -11.07 -2.80
CA ASP A 70 -17.65 -12.22 -3.63
C ASP A 70 -16.92 -11.84 -4.93
N HIS A 71 -16.68 -10.55 -5.17
CA HIS A 71 -16.12 -10.05 -6.42
C HIS A 71 -15.30 -8.78 -6.20
N MET A 72 -14.00 -8.95 -6.02
CA MET A 72 -13.09 -7.87 -5.65
C MET A 72 -11.87 -7.84 -6.57
N ILE A 73 -11.19 -6.70 -6.60
CA ILE A 73 -9.91 -6.57 -7.30
C ILE A 73 -8.86 -7.40 -6.55
N ASP A 74 -8.25 -8.37 -7.22
CA ASP A 74 -7.13 -9.15 -6.69
C ASP A 74 -5.81 -8.62 -7.27
N ASN A 75 -5.05 -7.92 -6.43
CA ASN A 75 -3.75 -7.36 -6.78
C ASN A 75 -2.62 -8.40 -6.86
N LEU A 76 -2.88 -9.63 -6.41
CA LEU A 76 -1.95 -10.76 -6.47
C LEU A 76 -2.33 -11.76 -7.57
N CYS A 77 -3.28 -11.43 -8.46
CA CYS A 77 -3.74 -12.38 -9.48
C CYS A 77 -2.62 -12.83 -10.44
N ASP A 78 -1.83 -11.89 -10.97
CA ASP A 78 -0.71 -12.20 -11.88
C ASP A 78 0.42 -12.91 -11.13
N PHE A 79 0.72 -12.45 -9.90
CA PHE A 79 1.70 -13.10 -9.03
C PHE A 79 1.30 -14.56 -8.74
N SER A 80 0.04 -14.80 -8.37
CA SER A 80 -0.52 -16.12 -8.13
C SER A 80 -0.42 -17.01 -9.36
N HIS A 81 -0.72 -16.47 -10.55
CA HIS A 81 -0.56 -17.20 -11.80
C HIS A 81 0.92 -17.55 -12.05
N LEU A 82 1.82 -16.59 -11.85
CA LEU A 82 3.25 -16.73 -12.14
C LEU A 82 3.94 -17.75 -11.23
N ILE A 83 3.56 -17.82 -9.95
CA ILE A 83 4.09 -18.83 -9.02
C ILE A 83 3.42 -20.20 -9.16
N GLY A 84 2.40 -20.34 -10.00
CA GLY A 84 1.62 -21.57 -10.15
C GLY A 84 0.75 -21.88 -8.91
N ASN A 85 0.12 -20.86 -8.32
CA ASN A 85 -0.77 -21.01 -7.17
C ASN A 85 -2.04 -21.78 -7.59
N ASP A 86 -2.08 -23.09 -7.32
CA ASP A 86 -3.19 -23.97 -7.68
C ASP A 86 -4.37 -23.79 -6.69
N PRO A 87 -5.57 -23.40 -7.14
CA PRO A 87 -6.74 -23.30 -6.27
C PRO A 87 -7.11 -24.60 -5.52
N LYS A 88 -6.70 -25.77 -6.00
CA LYS A 88 -6.94 -27.06 -5.34
C LYS A 88 -5.95 -27.34 -4.20
N ASN A 89 -4.77 -26.72 -4.25
CA ASN A 89 -3.73 -26.87 -3.24
C ASN A 89 -2.91 -25.56 -3.11
N PRO A 90 -3.57 -24.47 -2.68
CA PRO A 90 -2.99 -23.13 -2.77
C PRO A 90 -1.78 -23.00 -1.84
N PHE A 91 -0.83 -22.14 -2.23
CA PHE A 91 0.19 -21.64 -1.32
C PHE A 91 -0.43 -20.66 -0.31
N PHE A 92 -1.31 -19.79 -0.82
CA PHE A 92 -2.13 -18.86 -0.07
C PHE A 92 -3.40 -18.54 -0.87
N THR A 93 -4.45 -18.06 -0.20
CA THR A 93 -5.67 -17.50 -0.79
C THR A 93 -5.78 -16.02 -0.41
N VAL A 94 -6.61 -15.29 -1.15
CA VAL A 94 -6.99 -13.91 -0.81
C VAL A 94 -8.48 -13.90 -0.51
N GLU A 95 -8.85 -13.64 0.74
CA GLU A 95 -10.23 -13.73 1.23
C GLU A 95 -10.63 -12.41 1.89
N GLY A 96 -11.61 -11.70 1.32
CA GLY A 96 -11.96 -10.35 1.77
C GLY A 96 -10.75 -9.41 1.83
N GLY A 97 -9.72 -9.73 1.04
CA GLY A 97 -8.44 -9.06 0.88
C GLY A 97 -7.35 -9.46 1.81
N TYR A 98 -7.61 -10.37 2.73
CA TYR A 98 -6.59 -10.85 3.63
C TYR A 98 -5.89 -12.03 2.95
N THR A 99 -4.55 -12.01 2.94
CA THR A 99 -3.79 -13.19 2.55
C THR A 99 -3.95 -14.25 3.62
N MET A 100 -4.53 -15.38 3.27
CA MET A 100 -4.72 -16.53 4.14
C MET A 100 -3.79 -17.66 3.71
N ALA A 101 -3.02 -18.24 4.61
CA ALA A 101 -2.10 -19.33 4.27
C ALA A 101 -1.91 -20.30 5.43
N SER A 102 -1.61 -21.56 5.10
CA SER A 102 -1.17 -22.56 6.06
C SER A 102 0.36 -22.60 6.12
N ALA A 103 0.92 -23.11 7.23
CA ALA A 103 2.36 -23.36 7.34
C ALA A 103 2.90 -24.23 6.18
N ASP A 104 2.17 -25.29 5.79
CA ASP A 104 2.53 -26.13 4.63
C ASP A 104 2.56 -25.33 3.32
N GLY A 105 1.54 -24.49 3.08
CA GLY A 105 1.47 -23.64 1.89
C GLY A 105 2.65 -22.68 1.78
N LEU A 106 2.98 -22.00 2.89
CA LEU A 106 4.14 -21.10 2.96
C LEU A 106 5.45 -21.87 2.81
N GLN A 107 5.58 -23.06 3.41
CA GLN A 107 6.79 -23.88 3.27
C GLN A 107 7.01 -24.31 1.82
N ARG A 108 5.95 -24.73 1.12
CA ARG A 108 6.02 -25.08 -0.30
C ARG A 108 6.35 -23.86 -1.16
N LEU A 109 5.78 -22.71 -0.85
CA LEU A 109 6.07 -21.44 -1.52
C LEU A 109 7.56 -21.07 -1.39
N ASN A 110 8.08 -21.10 -0.17
CA ASN A 110 9.46 -20.71 0.16
C ASN A 110 10.50 -21.68 -0.40
N LYS A 111 10.18 -22.98 -0.50
CA LYS A 111 11.06 -24.00 -1.10
C LYS A 111 10.95 -24.06 -2.63
N GLY A 112 9.86 -23.56 -3.19
CA GLY A 112 9.56 -23.65 -4.61
C GLY A 112 9.69 -22.30 -5.30
N PRO A 113 8.58 -21.68 -5.70
CA PRO A 113 8.59 -20.53 -6.61
C PRO A 113 9.05 -19.21 -5.96
N LEU A 114 9.12 -19.10 -4.63
CA LEU A 114 9.51 -17.86 -3.94
C LEU A 114 10.67 -18.11 -2.96
N GLN A 115 11.80 -18.57 -3.49
CA GLN A 115 13.04 -18.72 -2.72
C GLN A 115 13.72 -17.37 -2.44
N ASN A 116 13.58 -16.42 -3.36
CA ASN A 116 14.18 -15.08 -3.29
C ASN A 116 13.08 -14.01 -3.36
N PRO A 117 12.86 -13.21 -2.30
CA PRO A 117 11.88 -12.12 -2.32
C PRO A 117 12.26 -10.96 -3.27
N LEU A 118 13.48 -10.94 -3.80
CA LEU A 118 13.99 -9.95 -4.75
C LEU A 118 13.93 -10.40 -6.22
N ASP A 119 13.23 -11.48 -6.53
CA ASP A 119 13.00 -11.87 -7.94
C ASP A 119 12.21 -10.76 -8.66
N GLU A 120 12.88 -10.02 -9.54
CA GLU A 120 12.30 -8.87 -10.25
C GLU A 120 11.10 -9.27 -11.13
N LYS A 121 11.03 -10.51 -11.63
CA LYS A 121 9.89 -10.99 -12.40
C LYS A 121 8.67 -11.15 -11.51
N LEU A 122 8.86 -11.66 -10.30
CA LEU A 122 7.80 -11.78 -9.30
C LEU A 122 7.37 -10.40 -8.78
N LEU A 123 8.32 -9.53 -8.46
CA LEU A 123 8.05 -8.15 -8.02
C LEU A 123 7.21 -7.39 -9.04
N GLY A 124 7.53 -7.51 -10.33
CA GLY A 124 6.80 -6.86 -11.43
C GLY A 124 5.42 -7.45 -11.73
N SER A 125 5.05 -8.57 -11.10
CA SER A 125 3.73 -9.20 -11.26
C SER A 125 2.72 -8.81 -10.16
N ILE A 126 3.16 -8.08 -9.14
CA ILE A 126 2.28 -7.59 -8.07
C ILE A 126 1.70 -6.25 -8.49
N ARG A 127 0.38 -6.08 -8.35
CA ARG A 127 -0.32 -4.87 -8.77
C ARG A 127 -0.60 -3.93 -7.60
N ILE A 128 -0.74 -2.65 -7.90
CA ILE A 128 -1.22 -1.61 -6.98
C ILE A 128 -2.37 -0.84 -7.62
N GLY A 129 -3.25 -0.27 -6.79
CA GLY A 129 -4.28 0.66 -7.25
C GLY A 129 -3.72 2.08 -7.31
N VAL A 130 -4.06 2.86 -8.35
CA VAL A 130 -3.66 4.26 -8.44
C VAL A 130 -4.84 5.12 -8.88
N HIS A 131 -5.13 6.15 -8.10
CA HIS A 131 -5.95 7.28 -8.54
C HIS A 131 -5.06 8.50 -8.70
N THR A 132 -5.17 9.19 -9.83
CA THR A 132 -4.49 10.47 -10.08
C THR A 132 -5.53 11.56 -10.28
N ASP A 133 -5.12 12.81 -10.09
CA ASP A 133 -5.95 13.98 -10.36
C ASP A 133 -7.31 13.99 -9.63
N ILE A 134 -7.34 13.44 -8.41
CA ILE A 134 -8.57 13.37 -7.62
C ILE A 134 -8.66 14.52 -6.62
N GLN A 135 -9.85 15.10 -6.49
CA GLN A 135 -10.12 16.20 -5.55
C GLN A 135 -10.31 15.68 -4.12
N VAL A 136 -9.74 16.40 -3.17
CA VAL A 136 -10.07 16.27 -1.74
C VAL A 136 -11.38 17.01 -1.47
N THR A 137 -12.44 16.27 -1.17
CA THR A 137 -13.80 16.81 -0.93
C THR A 137 -14.17 16.86 0.54
N SER A 138 -13.40 16.19 1.42
CA SER A 138 -13.68 16.17 2.84
C SER A 138 -12.44 15.95 3.71
N SER A 139 -12.58 16.26 5.00
CA SER A 139 -11.60 16.00 6.04
C SER A 139 -12.29 15.45 7.29
N ASN A 140 -11.51 15.10 8.31
CA ASN A 140 -12.01 14.52 9.57
C ASN A 140 -12.96 13.32 9.34
N TRP A 141 -12.51 12.32 8.57
CA TRP A 141 -13.30 11.13 8.23
C TRP A 141 -14.61 11.42 7.49
N GLY A 142 -14.60 12.39 6.57
CA GLY A 142 -15.80 12.76 5.83
C GLY A 142 -16.77 13.67 6.58
N ARG A 143 -16.46 14.07 7.82
CA ARG A 143 -17.35 14.90 8.65
C ARG A 143 -17.31 16.38 8.29
N VAL A 144 -16.22 16.84 7.69
CA VAL A 144 -16.03 18.25 7.35
C VAL A 144 -15.81 18.35 5.84
N ASN A 145 -16.69 19.07 5.15
CA ASN A 145 -16.55 19.30 3.72
C ASN A 145 -15.37 20.23 3.43
N VAL A 146 -14.64 19.92 2.37
CA VAL A 146 -13.56 20.76 1.83
C VAL A 146 -14.03 21.23 0.45
N ALA A 147 -14.25 22.54 0.31
CA ALA A 147 -14.79 23.14 -0.91
C ALA A 147 -13.71 23.67 -1.87
N ASP A 148 -12.42 23.54 -1.52
CA ASP A 148 -11.33 23.99 -2.38
C ASP A 148 -11.05 22.97 -3.48
N GLU A 149 -11.47 23.30 -4.69
CA GLU A 149 -11.27 22.50 -5.91
C GLU A 149 -9.81 22.42 -6.35
N ASN A 150 -8.92 23.26 -5.80
CA ASN A 150 -7.50 23.27 -6.15
C ASN A 150 -6.66 22.24 -5.36
N ILE A 151 -7.28 21.58 -4.38
CA ILE A 151 -6.66 20.50 -3.60
C ILE A 151 -6.89 19.19 -4.34
N ILE A 152 -5.95 18.88 -5.20
CA ILE A 152 -5.91 17.64 -5.99
C ILE A 152 -4.81 16.74 -5.42
N VAL A 153 -4.97 15.43 -5.47
CA VAL A 153 -3.98 14.47 -4.98
C VAL A 153 -3.91 13.25 -5.89
N ALA A 154 -2.86 12.47 -5.74
CA ALA A 154 -2.80 11.10 -6.17
C ALA A 154 -2.85 10.18 -4.94
N GLN A 155 -3.60 9.09 -5.05
CA GLN A 155 -3.69 8.06 -4.03
C GLN A 155 -3.19 6.74 -4.61
N VAL A 156 -2.23 6.14 -3.92
CA VAL A 156 -1.67 4.84 -4.28
C VAL A 156 -2.12 3.83 -3.24
N PHE A 157 -2.85 2.81 -3.68
CA PHE A 157 -3.44 1.78 -2.83
C PHE A 157 -2.61 0.51 -2.91
N CYS A 158 -1.94 0.22 -1.80
CA CYS A 158 -1.08 -0.95 -1.65
C CYS A 158 -1.61 -1.85 -0.53
N SER A 159 -1.29 -3.12 -0.63
CA SER A 159 -1.68 -4.13 0.36
C SER A 159 -0.45 -4.86 0.89
N ALA A 160 -0.48 -5.22 2.17
CA ALA A 160 0.55 -6.03 2.82
C ALA A 160 -0.05 -7.35 3.29
N CYS A 161 0.78 -8.38 3.45
CA CYS A 161 0.33 -9.67 3.95
C CYS A 161 -0.27 -9.55 5.35
N ALA A 162 -1.38 -10.24 5.58
CA ALA A 162 -2.10 -10.28 6.85
C ALA A 162 -1.49 -11.33 7.81
N VAL A 163 -0.21 -11.18 8.17
CA VAL A 163 0.57 -12.15 8.97
C VAL A 163 -0.14 -12.53 10.27
N ASN A 164 -0.58 -11.55 11.06
CA ASN A 164 -1.25 -11.78 12.35
C ASN A 164 -2.64 -12.43 12.25
N TYR A 165 -3.23 -12.50 11.07
CA TYR A 165 -4.54 -13.13 10.87
C TYR A 165 -4.44 -14.65 10.65
N ASN A 166 -3.22 -15.20 10.61
CA ASN A 166 -2.94 -16.60 10.28
C ASN A 166 -2.30 -17.33 11.46
N SER A 167 -3.10 -17.68 12.47
CA SER A 167 -2.63 -18.35 13.70
C SER A 167 -1.99 -19.73 13.49
N GLY A 168 -2.23 -20.37 12.33
CA GLY A 168 -1.65 -21.66 11.94
C GLY A 168 -0.25 -21.58 11.32
N SER A 169 0.39 -20.42 11.34
CA SER A 169 1.72 -20.17 10.76
C SER A 169 2.55 -19.23 11.64
N SER A 170 3.86 -19.32 11.54
CA SER A 170 4.82 -18.45 12.22
C SER A 170 5.16 -17.23 11.36
N VAL A 171 5.56 -16.13 12.01
CA VAL A 171 5.97 -14.89 11.31
C VAL A 171 7.08 -15.17 10.29
N SER A 172 8.09 -15.98 10.64
CA SER A 172 9.21 -16.27 9.72
C SER A 172 8.79 -17.02 8.45
N GLU A 173 7.70 -17.79 8.47
CA GLU A 173 7.20 -18.47 7.27
C GLU A 173 6.63 -17.49 6.24
N TRP A 174 6.18 -16.31 6.68
CA TRP A 174 5.65 -15.26 5.81
C TRP A 174 6.73 -14.40 5.16
N GLU A 175 7.98 -14.45 5.66
CA GLU A 175 9.01 -13.46 5.34
C GLU A 175 9.19 -13.23 3.83
N ASN A 176 9.37 -14.30 3.05
CA ASN A 176 9.59 -14.17 1.62
C ASN A 176 8.39 -13.53 0.89
N LEU A 177 7.17 -13.96 1.20
CA LEU A 177 5.96 -13.41 0.58
C LEU A 177 5.75 -11.96 0.99
N SER A 178 5.84 -11.66 2.29
CA SER A 178 5.68 -10.32 2.82
C SER A 178 6.73 -9.34 2.31
N ARG A 179 8.01 -9.72 2.28
CA ARG A 179 9.08 -8.88 1.74
C ARG A 179 8.88 -8.63 0.25
N CYS A 180 8.55 -9.65 -0.54
CA CYS A 180 8.26 -9.51 -1.98
C CYS A 180 7.12 -8.49 -2.23
N VAL A 181 6.01 -8.63 -1.51
CA VAL A 181 4.89 -7.69 -1.55
C VAL A 181 5.31 -6.28 -1.14
N LEU A 182 6.06 -6.12 -0.05
CA LEU A 182 6.49 -4.82 0.45
C LEU A 182 7.44 -4.13 -0.53
N TYR A 183 8.42 -4.85 -1.09
CA TYR A 183 9.32 -4.33 -2.11
C TYR A 183 8.55 -3.81 -3.31
N SER A 184 7.62 -4.60 -3.86
CA SER A 184 6.83 -4.18 -5.00
C SER A 184 5.92 -2.98 -4.66
N ALA A 185 5.32 -2.98 -3.47
CA ALA A 185 4.44 -1.88 -3.04
C ALA A 185 5.17 -0.54 -2.92
N TYR A 186 6.32 -0.49 -2.25
CA TYR A 186 7.07 0.76 -2.09
C TYR A 186 7.69 1.22 -3.41
N GLU A 187 8.28 0.30 -4.19
CA GLU A 187 8.84 0.63 -5.49
C GLU A 187 7.77 1.18 -6.45
N SER A 188 6.63 0.49 -6.57
CA SER A 188 5.52 0.92 -7.43
C SER A 188 4.92 2.25 -6.98
N THR A 189 4.92 2.54 -5.68
CA THR A 189 4.47 3.84 -5.14
C THR A 189 5.39 4.98 -5.59
N LEU A 190 6.71 4.79 -5.52
CA LEU A 190 7.66 5.79 -5.97
C LEU A 190 7.65 5.95 -7.50
N LEU A 191 7.46 4.86 -8.25
CA LEU A 191 7.25 4.92 -9.71
C LEU A 191 5.98 5.70 -10.06
N ALA A 192 4.87 5.47 -9.35
CA ALA A 192 3.65 6.25 -9.51
C ALA A 192 3.87 7.74 -9.21
N ALA A 193 4.73 8.05 -8.23
CA ALA A 193 5.09 9.43 -7.93
C ALA A 193 5.96 10.08 -9.00
N ILE A 194 6.88 9.35 -9.62
CA ILE A 194 7.66 9.83 -10.76
C ILE A 194 6.73 10.15 -11.94
N LEU A 195 5.77 9.27 -12.23
CA LEU A 195 4.77 9.52 -13.27
C LEU A 195 3.90 10.74 -12.95
N ASN A 196 3.47 10.88 -11.69
CA ASN A 196 2.75 12.06 -11.23
C ASN A 196 3.57 13.35 -11.42
N ALA A 197 4.84 13.35 -10.99
CA ALA A 197 5.73 14.48 -11.18
C ALA A 197 5.90 14.83 -12.66
N TYR A 198 6.09 13.82 -13.52
CA TYR A 198 6.21 14.00 -14.97
C TYR A 198 4.95 14.63 -15.58
N ASN A 199 3.77 14.09 -15.28
CA ASN A 199 2.49 14.57 -15.79
C ASN A 199 2.19 16.01 -15.35
N HIS A 200 2.73 16.44 -14.22
CA HIS A 200 2.57 17.80 -13.67
C HIS A 200 3.82 18.68 -13.82
N LYS A 201 4.66 18.40 -14.84
CA LYS A 201 5.80 19.22 -15.24
C LYS A 201 6.82 19.48 -14.11
N GLY A 202 6.93 18.53 -13.18
CA GLY A 202 7.87 18.58 -12.07
C GLY A 202 7.60 19.69 -11.06
N SER A 203 6.35 20.17 -10.94
CA SER A 203 5.99 21.13 -9.88
C SER A 203 6.37 20.58 -8.50
N HIS A 204 6.78 21.46 -7.57
CA HIS A 204 7.26 21.04 -6.24
C HIS A 204 6.29 20.10 -5.52
N ALA A 205 4.99 20.41 -5.57
CA ALA A 205 3.95 19.57 -4.99
C ALA A 205 3.91 18.17 -5.63
N SER A 206 4.03 18.08 -6.97
CA SER A 206 3.95 16.82 -7.72
C SER A 206 5.07 15.82 -7.47
N LYS A 207 6.18 16.27 -6.87
CA LYS A 207 7.32 15.43 -6.46
C LYS A 207 7.17 14.87 -5.06
N ARG A 208 6.19 15.33 -4.28
CA ARG A 208 6.03 14.96 -2.87
C ARG A 208 5.27 13.66 -2.69
N VAL A 209 5.86 12.76 -1.92
CA VAL A 209 5.30 11.43 -1.62
C VAL A 209 5.22 11.23 -0.11
N TYR A 210 4.05 10.79 0.37
CA TYR A 210 3.84 10.42 1.75
C TYR A 210 3.74 8.90 1.87
N LEU A 211 4.74 8.27 2.48
CA LEU A 211 4.80 6.83 2.75
C LEU A 211 4.27 6.54 4.15
N THR A 212 3.45 5.50 4.28
CA THR A 212 3.03 4.92 5.56
C THR A 212 3.80 3.64 5.82
N LEU A 213 3.90 3.20 7.07
CA LEU A 213 4.44 1.87 7.41
C LEU A 213 3.44 0.76 7.05
N LEU A 214 3.42 0.40 5.77
CA LEU A 214 2.48 -0.56 5.20
C LEU A 214 2.55 -1.91 5.94
N GLY A 215 1.45 -2.34 6.55
CA GLY A 215 1.35 -3.64 7.21
C GLY A 215 1.94 -3.75 8.62
N GLY A 216 2.55 -2.69 9.17
CA GLY A 216 3.20 -2.72 10.50
C GLY A 216 2.26 -2.67 11.71
N GLY A 217 0.96 -2.45 11.47
CA GLY A 217 -0.07 -2.43 12.51
C GLY A 217 -0.72 -3.81 12.71
N VAL A 218 -2.04 -3.86 12.55
CA VAL A 218 -2.84 -5.08 12.79
C VAL A 218 -2.40 -6.26 11.92
N PHE A 219 -1.82 -6.01 10.74
CA PHE A 219 -1.30 -7.06 9.86
C PHE A 219 -0.03 -7.74 10.36
N GLY A 220 0.74 -7.10 11.26
CA GLY A 220 1.86 -7.75 11.93
C GLY A 220 3.11 -7.98 11.09
N ASN A 221 3.34 -7.16 10.06
CA ASN A 221 4.62 -7.20 9.34
C ASN A 221 5.71 -6.55 10.23
N PRO A 222 6.83 -7.23 10.50
CA PRO A 222 7.96 -6.64 11.22
C PRO A 222 8.44 -5.32 10.59
N ASP A 223 8.74 -4.33 11.45
CA ASP A 223 9.30 -3.04 11.03
C ASP A 223 10.55 -3.21 10.16
N GLU A 224 11.39 -4.19 10.46
CA GLU A 224 12.57 -4.53 9.67
C GLU A 224 12.25 -4.72 8.18
N TRP A 225 11.22 -5.50 7.86
CA TRP A 225 10.84 -5.81 6.48
C TRP A 225 10.33 -4.56 5.75
N ILE A 226 9.59 -3.74 6.49
CA ILE A 226 8.99 -2.50 5.99
C ILE A 226 10.09 -1.47 5.69
N LEU A 227 10.99 -1.23 6.64
CA LEU A 227 12.05 -0.24 6.51
C LEU A 227 13.08 -0.66 5.46
N ASP A 228 13.38 -1.95 5.37
CA ASP A 228 14.25 -2.47 4.31
C ASP A 228 13.64 -2.27 2.92
N ALA A 229 12.32 -2.46 2.78
CA ALA A 229 11.64 -2.21 1.51
C ALA A 229 11.58 -0.71 1.14
N ILE A 230 11.33 0.17 2.11
CA ILE A 230 11.43 1.63 1.91
C ILE A 230 12.84 2.00 1.47
N ARG A 231 13.86 1.55 2.20
CA ARG A 231 15.28 1.82 1.89
C ARG A 231 15.60 1.41 0.47
N ARG A 232 15.29 0.16 0.10
CA ARG A 232 15.53 -0.37 -1.24
C ARG A 232 14.85 0.47 -2.33
N ALA A 233 13.58 0.83 -2.14
CA ALA A 233 12.84 1.60 -3.13
C ALA A 233 13.46 3.00 -3.32
N CYS A 234 13.83 3.67 -2.23
CA CYS A 234 14.50 4.96 -2.28
C CYS A 234 15.89 4.85 -2.93
N GLU A 235 16.69 3.83 -2.60
CA GLU A 235 18.02 3.61 -3.21
C GLU A 235 17.90 3.35 -4.73
N LYS A 236 16.92 2.55 -5.16
CA LYS A 236 16.71 2.21 -6.58
C LYS A 236 16.27 3.41 -7.42
N LEU A 237 15.61 4.38 -6.79
CA LEU A 237 15.03 5.56 -7.44
C LEU A 237 15.66 6.87 -6.95
N ILE A 238 16.90 6.79 -6.45
CA ILE A 238 17.61 7.92 -5.83
C ILE A 238 17.88 9.07 -6.80
N ASP A 239 18.04 8.77 -8.08
CA ASP A 239 18.30 9.76 -9.14
C ASP A 239 17.04 10.54 -9.54
N TYR A 240 15.87 10.16 -9.01
CA TYR A 240 14.62 10.88 -9.22
C TYR A 240 14.42 11.85 -8.05
N ASP A 241 14.34 13.15 -8.36
CA ASP A 241 14.15 14.26 -7.42
C ASP A 241 12.76 14.24 -6.75
N LEU A 242 12.49 13.21 -5.94
CA LEU A 242 11.29 13.03 -5.15
C LEU A 242 11.47 13.56 -3.73
N ASP A 243 10.47 14.27 -3.22
CA ASP A 243 10.40 14.70 -1.82
C ASP A 243 9.63 13.63 -1.00
N VAL A 244 10.35 12.60 -0.55
CA VAL A 244 9.78 11.47 0.19
C VAL A 244 9.63 11.81 1.68
N LYS A 245 8.43 11.58 2.23
CA LYS A 245 8.07 11.79 3.64
C LYS A 245 7.51 10.51 4.24
N ILE A 246 8.13 10.01 5.31
CA ILE A 246 7.60 8.87 6.06
C ILE A 246 6.68 9.39 7.16
N ILE A 247 5.44 8.90 7.18
CA ILE A 247 4.43 9.25 8.16
C ILE A 247 4.28 8.12 9.17
N ALA A 248 4.44 8.45 10.45
CA ALA A 248 4.23 7.54 11.58
C ALA A 248 3.17 8.12 12.53
N TYR A 249 2.31 7.26 13.06
CA TYR A 249 1.28 7.62 14.03
C TYR A 249 1.80 7.39 15.46
N GLY A 250 1.56 8.35 16.36
CA GLY A 250 1.95 8.23 17.77
C GLY A 250 3.42 8.57 18.08
N GLY A 251 4.16 9.13 17.12
CA GLY A 251 5.58 9.45 17.22
C GLY A 251 6.37 8.83 16.07
N VAL A 252 7.61 9.28 15.86
CA VAL A 252 8.51 8.68 14.87
C VAL A 252 9.48 7.73 15.61
N PRO A 253 9.31 6.41 15.48
CA PRO A 253 10.26 5.42 15.99
C PRO A 253 11.73 5.73 15.63
N GLU A 254 12.65 5.40 16.54
CA GLU A 254 14.08 5.69 16.40
C GLU A 254 14.68 5.02 15.14
N ASN A 255 14.28 3.80 14.81
CA ASN A 255 14.69 3.09 13.60
C ASN A 255 14.33 3.85 12.31
N ILE A 256 13.19 4.55 12.27
CA ILE A 256 12.82 5.41 11.14
C ILE A 256 13.70 6.66 11.08
N GLN A 257 13.97 7.28 12.24
CA GLN A 257 14.84 8.46 12.29
C GLN A 257 16.26 8.11 11.80
N GLN A 258 16.77 6.95 12.18
CA GLN A 258 18.05 6.43 11.73
C GLN A 258 18.06 6.15 10.23
N LEU A 259 17.00 5.53 9.69
CA LEU A 259 16.86 5.31 8.26
C LEU A 259 16.96 6.63 7.47
N VAL A 260 16.21 7.65 7.87
CA VAL A 260 16.23 8.97 7.21
C VAL A 260 17.60 9.62 7.30
N LYS A 261 18.23 9.63 8.49
CA LYS A 261 19.57 10.19 8.69
C LYS A 261 20.62 9.52 7.79
N ASN A 262 20.58 8.18 7.70
CA ASN A 262 21.52 7.42 6.88
C ASN A 262 21.34 7.73 5.39
N PHE A 263 20.08 7.87 4.94
CA PHE A 263 19.77 8.18 3.56
C PHE A 263 20.19 9.62 3.19
N ASP A 264 19.91 10.60 4.05
CA ASP A 264 20.32 11.98 3.86
C ASP A 264 21.85 12.12 3.77
N ALA A 265 22.60 11.37 4.60
CA ALA A 265 24.06 11.35 4.57
C ALA A 265 24.62 10.75 3.26
N GLN A 266 23.89 9.83 2.62
CA GLN A 266 24.28 9.24 1.34
C GLN A 266 24.01 10.18 0.16
N VAL A 267 22.87 10.88 0.16
CA VAL A 267 22.42 11.76 -0.94
C VAL A 267 23.10 13.13 -0.88
N PHE A 268 23.30 13.66 0.33
CA PHE A 268 23.88 14.99 0.57
C PHE A 268 25.17 14.87 1.39
N PRO A 269 26.27 14.33 0.82
CA PRO A 269 27.55 14.29 1.52
C PRO A 269 28.03 15.72 1.84
N GLN A 270 28.47 15.93 3.08
CA GLN A 270 29.01 17.21 3.55
C GLN A 270 30.32 17.59 2.86
#